data_AF-A0A6F8V5G4-F1
#
_entry.id   AF-A0A6F8V5G4-F1
#
_cell.length_a   1.000
_cell.length_b   1.000
_cell.length_c   1.000
_cell.angle_alpha   90.00
_cell.angle_beta   90.00
_cell.angle_gamma   90.00
#
_symmetry.space_group_name_H-M   'P 1'
#
loop_
_entity.id
_entity.type
_entity.pdbx_description
1 polymer ?
#
loop_
_entity_poly.entity_id
_entity_poly.type
_entity_poly.pdbx_seq_one_letter_code
_entity_poly.pdbx_strand_id
1 'polypeptide(L)'
;MPIIARNHRQDAWQPLKDWPSDTYVQWGGRGVVLRADDKGGSYSTAFFEAMPAGGGFIRGEGKSIEEAEADAFSRFEKEAACRPHRWGRRGYTNGGAKCLRCGSFRTAFKSIYEIGAWRAPLSATELSLLQMGGTRQRADDAPDVNRRRRHLYLRARLAGLTIPDAGDETDEDDFEQICRVAVARWFASRLPEMTSPEERPKSSLMGEVFDRMHLRSLMRDAIELGFLPPEMAPA
;
A
#
# COMPACT_ATOMS: atom_id res chain seq x y z
N MET A 1 -5.49 24.33 23.45
CA MET A 1 -6.37 23.65 22.47
C MET A 1 -5.53 23.13 21.33
N PRO A 2 -5.72 21.87 20.92
CA PRO A 2 -5.05 21.29 19.75
C PRO A 2 -5.53 21.91 18.43
N ILE A 3 -4.83 21.63 17.35
CA ILE A 3 -5.19 22.03 15.98
C ILE A 3 -6.25 21.05 15.44
N ILE A 4 -7.49 21.50 15.33
CA ILE A 4 -8.60 20.68 14.85
C ILE A 4 -8.63 20.66 13.31
N ALA A 5 -8.72 19.45 12.75
CA ALA A 5 -8.90 19.19 11.33
C ALA A 5 -10.09 19.98 10.75
N ARG A 6 -9.93 20.50 9.52
CA ARG A 6 -10.85 21.49 8.94
C ARG A 6 -12.31 21.03 8.90
N ASN A 7 -12.53 19.76 8.59
CA ASN A 7 -13.84 19.12 8.50
C ASN A 7 -14.54 18.94 9.85
N HIS A 8 -13.83 19.07 10.98
CA HIS A 8 -14.36 18.89 12.33
C HIS A 8 -14.54 20.20 13.12
N ARG A 9 -14.12 21.34 12.55
CA ARG A 9 -14.18 22.64 13.26
C ARG A 9 -15.59 23.11 13.61
N GLN A 10 -16.60 22.60 12.88
CA GLN A 10 -18.01 22.94 13.08
C GLN A 10 -18.77 21.85 13.85
N ASP A 11 -18.08 20.78 14.25
CA ASP A 11 -18.71 19.70 15.01
C ASP A 11 -19.11 20.25 16.39
N ALA A 12 -20.26 19.78 16.89
CA ALA A 12 -20.72 20.07 18.24
C ALA A 12 -19.79 19.46 19.31
N TRP A 13 -19.11 18.37 18.96
CA TRP A 13 -18.14 17.70 19.83
C TRP A 13 -16.76 18.35 19.72
N GLN A 14 -16.05 18.46 20.84
CA GLN A 14 -14.72 19.05 20.94
C GLN A 14 -13.82 18.16 21.81
N PRO A 15 -12.48 18.14 21.58
CA PRO A 15 -11.54 17.38 22.40
C PRO A 15 -11.66 17.76 23.88
N LEU A 16 -11.77 16.74 24.74
CA LEU A 16 -11.95 16.88 26.19
C LEU A 16 -10.62 16.79 26.95
N LYS A 17 -9.56 16.25 26.34
CA LYS A 17 -8.25 16.06 26.97
C LYS A 17 -7.31 17.23 26.69
N ASP A 18 -6.32 17.40 27.57
CA ASP A 18 -5.32 18.47 27.52
C ASP A 18 -4.22 18.18 26.49
N TRP A 19 -4.61 18.08 25.23
CA TRP A 19 -3.68 17.94 24.12
C TRP A 19 -2.79 19.19 23.98
N PRO A 20 -1.48 19.03 23.72
CA PRO A 20 -0.61 20.13 23.38
C PRO A 20 -1.16 20.97 22.23
N SER A 21 -0.94 22.30 22.27
CA SER A 21 -1.52 23.22 21.28
C SER A 21 -1.01 23.03 19.86
N ASP A 22 0.13 22.35 19.70
CA ASP A 22 0.75 22.00 18.43
C ASP A 22 0.35 20.60 17.93
N THR A 23 -0.58 19.92 18.62
CA THR A 23 -1.08 18.60 18.20
C THR A 23 -2.22 18.75 17.21
N TYR A 24 -2.08 18.16 16.03
CA TYR A 24 -3.19 18.04 15.07
C TYR A 24 -4.09 16.87 15.44
N VAL A 25 -5.41 17.07 15.42
CA VAL A 25 -6.40 16.05 15.79
C VAL A 25 -7.54 15.91 14.78
N GLN A 26 -8.01 14.69 14.59
CA GLN A 26 -9.21 14.33 13.83
C GLN A 26 -9.95 13.15 14.48
N TRP A 27 -11.25 12.99 14.21
CA TRP A 27 -12.05 11.93 14.81
C TRP A 27 -13.18 11.46 13.91
N GLY A 28 -13.83 10.37 14.29
CA GLY A 28 -15.05 9.94 13.62
C GLY A 28 -15.82 8.93 14.44
N GLY A 29 -17.15 9.03 14.41
CA GLY A 29 -18.03 8.08 15.11
C GLY A 29 -18.06 6.68 14.49
N ARG A 30 -17.52 6.52 13.27
CA ARG A 30 -17.44 5.23 12.57
C ARG A 30 -16.24 5.17 11.64
N GLY A 31 -15.20 4.46 12.07
CA GLY A 31 -14.06 4.03 11.26
C GLY A 31 -14.06 2.52 11.08
N VAL A 32 -13.39 2.04 10.03
CA VAL A 32 -13.19 0.62 9.78
C VAL A 32 -11.77 0.24 10.18
N VAL A 33 -11.62 -0.81 10.99
CA VAL A 33 -10.33 -1.39 11.36
C VAL A 33 -10.23 -2.77 10.73
N LEU A 34 -9.13 -3.01 10.01
CA LEU A 34 -8.85 -4.28 9.36
C LEU A 34 -7.95 -5.11 10.26
N ARG A 35 -8.35 -6.34 10.56
CA ARG A 35 -7.52 -7.30 11.28
C ARG A 35 -6.64 -8.05 10.31
N ALA A 36 -5.37 -8.19 10.66
CA ALA A 36 -4.38 -8.92 9.89
C ALA A 36 -4.18 -10.36 10.43
N ASP A 37 -5.07 -10.85 11.30
CA ASP A 37 -5.01 -12.22 11.79
C ASP A 37 -5.41 -13.22 10.70
N ASP A 38 -5.05 -14.48 10.93
CA ASP A 38 -5.28 -15.65 10.07
C ASP A 38 -6.77 -15.92 9.78
N LYS A 39 -7.67 -15.31 10.56
CA LYS A 39 -9.13 -15.40 10.35
C LYS A 39 -9.69 -14.27 9.49
N GLY A 40 -8.91 -13.22 9.26
CA GLY A 40 -9.36 -12.01 8.60
C GLY A 40 -10.53 -11.33 9.31
N GLY A 41 -10.88 -10.13 8.84
CA GLY A 41 -12.09 -9.45 9.25
C GLY A 41 -11.90 -7.95 9.45
N SER A 42 -13.02 -7.28 9.64
CA SER A 42 -13.06 -5.86 9.97
C SER A 42 -14.07 -5.60 11.07
N TYR A 43 -13.80 -4.62 11.91
CA TYR A 43 -14.81 -4.10 12.83
C TYR A 43 -14.95 -2.59 12.66
N SER A 44 -16.14 -2.09 12.96
CA SER A 44 -16.39 -0.66 13.04
C SER A 44 -16.20 -0.17 14.47
N THR A 45 -15.52 0.95 14.61
CA THR A 45 -15.27 1.60 15.92
C THR A 45 -15.25 3.11 15.74
N ALA A 46 -15.58 3.87 16.78
CA ALA A 46 -15.20 5.28 16.78
C ALA A 46 -13.67 5.39 16.88
N PHE A 47 -13.11 6.45 16.32
CA PHE A 47 -11.67 6.70 16.34
C PHE A 47 -11.37 8.15 16.70
N PHE A 48 -10.20 8.34 17.32
CA PHE A 48 -9.58 9.64 17.54
C PHE A 48 -8.10 9.52 17.16
N GLU A 49 -7.65 10.39 16.28
CA GLU A 49 -6.28 10.40 15.78
C GLU A 49 -5.60 11.71 16.14
N ALA A 50 -4.39 11.60 16.69
CA ALA A 50 -3.56 12.71 17.12
C ALA A 50 -2.16 12.62 16.49
N MET A 51 -1.67 13.75 16.00
CA MET A 51 -0.34 13.92 15.40
C MET A 51 0.37 15.07 16.10
N PRO A 52 1.09 14.79 17.21
CA PRO A 52 1.90 15.79 17.91
C PRO A 52 3.03 16.33 17.03
N ALA A 53 3.39 17.62 17.14
CA ALA A 53 4.44 18.22 16.32
C ALA A 53 5.84 17.59 16.52
N GLY A 54 6.10 17.01 17.70
CA GLY A 54 7.30 16.22 17.98
C GLY A 54 7.42 14.91 17.19
N GLY A 55 6.41 14.60 16.35
CA GLY A 55 6.31 13.41 15.52
C GLY A 55 5.57 12.28 16.21
N GLY A 56 5.06 11.36 15.39
CA GLY A 56 4.24 10.23 15.82
C GLY A 56 2.86 10.25 15.17
N PHE A 57 2.19 9.11 15.23
CA PHE A 57 0.80 8.95 14.85
C PHE A 57 0.14 8.12 15.94
N ILE A 58 -0.80 8.73 16.66
CA ILE A 58 -1.49 8.11 17.78
C ILE A 58 -2.94 7.96 17.37
N ARG A 59 -3.43 6.73 17.41
CA ARG A 59 -4.83 6.40 17.17
C ARG A 59 -5.38 5.69 18.38
N GLY A 60 -6.46 6.24 18.91
CA GLY A 60 -7.31 5.60 19.91
C GLY A 60 -8.62 5.12 19.30
N GLU A 61 -9.18 4.09 19.90
CA GLU A 61 -10.41 3.45 19.44
C GLU A 61 -11.38 3.22 20.60
N GLY A 62 -12.67 3.35 20.35
CA GLY A 62 -13.70 3.17 21.37
C GLY A 62 -15.10 3.06 20.79
N LYS A 63 -16.10 2.83 21.65
CA LYS A 63 -17.52 2.82 21.25
C LYS A 63 -18.05 4.22 20.97
N SER A 64 -17.42 5.24 21.55
CA SER A 64 -17.71 6.66 21.34
C SER A 64 -16.42 7.44 21.04
N ILE A 65 -16.58 8.70 20.60
CA ILE A 65 -15.43 9.58 20.33
C ILE A 65 -14.68 9.88 21.63
N GLU A 66 -15.38 10.04 22.75
CA GLU A 66 -14.79 10.27 24.08
C GLU A 66 -13.94 9.08 24.54
N GLU A 67 -14.42 7.86 24.35
CA GLU A 67 -13.64 6.65 24.65
C GLU A 67 -12.40 6.56 23.73
N ALA A 68 -12.57 6.87 22.44
CA ALA A 68 -11.46 6.87 21.50
C ALA A 68 -10.41 7.93 21.83
N GLU A 69 -10.83 9.14 22.23
CA GLU A 69 -9.93 10.18 22.70
C GLU A 69 -9.19 9.75 23.97
N ALA A 70 -9.88 9.14 24.93
CA ALA A 70 -9.26 8.67 26.16
C ALA A 70 -8.19 7.59 25.90
N ASP A 71 -8.44 6.65 24.99
CA ASP A 71 -7.44 5.65 24.55
C ASP A 71 -6.24 6.35 23.86
N ALA A 72 -6.52 7.29 22.95
CA ALA A 72 -5.46 8.05 22.26
C ALA A 72 -4.60 8.85 23.26
N PHE A 73 -5.22 9.53 24.22
CA PHE A 73 -4.52 10.36 25.19
C PHE A 73 -3.68 9.52 26.16
N SER A 74 -4.22 8.39 26.63
CA SER A 74 -3.45 7.43 27.44
C SER A 74 -2.20 6.93 26.73
N ARG A 75 -2.30 6.65 25.42
CA ARG A 75 -1.13 6.31 24.59
C ARG A 75 -0.16 7.48 24.51
N PHE A 76 -0.64 8.70 24.25
CA PHE A 76 0.20 9.90 24.23
C PHE A 76 0.98 10.10 25.53
N GLU A 77 0.33 9.99 26.69
CA GLU A 77 0.99 10.10 28.00
C GLU A 77 2.05 9.01 28.18
N LYS A 78 1.72 7.77 27.83
CA LYS A 78 2.66 6.64 27.87
C LYS A 78 3.86 6.84 26.95
N GLU A 79 3.65 7.41 25.77
CA GLU A 79 4.72 7.73 24.84
C GLU A 79 5.59 8.87 25.36
N ALA A 80 4.99 9.96 25.84
CA ALA A 80 5.68 11.11 26.39
C ALA A 80 6.55 10.76 27.60
N ALA A 81 6.07 9.87 28.47
CA ALA A 81 6.80 9.36 29.64
C ALA A 81 7.94 8.38 29.27
N CYS A 82 7.92 7.78 28.07
CA CYS A 82 8.88 6.76 27.67
C CYS A 82 10.18 7.36 27.10
N ARG A 83 10.92 8.13 27.91
CA ARG A 83 12.22 8.72 27.53
C ARG A 83 13.39 8.09 28.31
N PRO A 84 14.48 7.67 27.63
CA PRO A 84 14.63 7.55 26.18
C PRO A 84 13.86 6.34 25.62
N HIS A 85 13.33 6.48 24.41
CA HIS A 85 12.71 5.36 23.69
C HIS A 85 13.76 4.34 23.25
N ARG A 86 13.42 3.05 23.35
CA ARG A 86 14.22 1.95 22.80
C ARG A 86 13.57 1.38 21.54
N TRP A 87 14.12 1.70 20.38
CA TRP A 87 13.54 1.32 19.08
C TRP A 87 13.95 -0.08 18.65
N GLY A 88 13.01 -0.83 18.07
CA GLY A 88 13.27 -2.11 17.41
C GLY A 88 12.43 -2.27 16.15
N ARG A 89 12.96 -2.98 15.14
CA ARG A 89 12.29 -3.15 13.84
C ARG A 89 11.02 -4.00 13.89
N ARG A 90 10.91 -4.99 14.80
CA ARG A 90 9.70 -5.84 14.94
C ARG A 90 9.17 -6.38 13.58
N GLY A 91 10.06 -6.75 12.67
CA GLY A 91 9.71 -7.25 11.32
C GLY A 91 9.64 -6.19 10.22
N TYR A 92 9.67 -4.89 10.53
CA TYR A 92 9.68 -3.83 9.52
C TYR A 92 11.04 -3.77 8.77
N THR A 93 10.97 -3.91 7.45
CA THR A 93 12.09 -3.72 6.53
C THR A 93 12.13 -2.30 5.94
N ASN A 94 11.01 -1.57 5.94
CA ASN A 94 10.84 -0.23 5.35
C ASN A 94 11.35 0.93 6.23
N GLY A 95 12.19 0.65 7.23
CA GLY A 95 12.71 1.66 8.17
C GLY A 95 11.80 1.99 9.35
N GLY A 96 10.57 1.48 9.36
CA GLY A 96 9.66 1.53 10.50
C GLY A 96 10.23 0.84 11.74
N ALA A 97 9.83 1.32 12.90
CA ALA A 97 10.24 0.79 14.19
C ALA A 97 9.12 0.96 15.21
N LYS A 98 9.05 0.03 16.17
CA LYS A 98 8.24 0.18 17.38
C LYS A 98 9.12 0.30 18.61
N CYS A 99 8.75 1.17 19.53
CA CYS A 99 9.41 1.24 20.82
C CYS A 99 9.14 -0.05 21.61
N LEU A 100 10.19 -0.69 22.11
CA LEU A 100 10.10 -1.94 22.87
C LEU A 100 9.46 -1.75 24.26
N ARG A 101 9.33 -0.51 24.73
CA ARG A 101 8.78 -0.17 26.05
C ARG A 101 7.33 0.31 25.95
N CYS A 102 7.07 1.40 25.21
CA CYS A 102 5.73 1.98 25.12
C CYS A 102 4.89 1.47 23.94
N GLY A 103 5.53 0.93 22.89
CA GLY A 103 4.85 0.50 21.66
C GLY A 103 4.72 1.56 20.58
N SER A 104 5.18 2.80 20.83
CA SER A 104 5.12 3.90 19.85
C SER A 104 5.76 3.53 18.53
N PHE A 105 5.22 4.08 17.43
CA PHE A 105 5.75 3.84 16.09
C PHE A 105 6.49 5.07 15.56
N ARG A 106 7.64 4.85 14.91
CA ARG A 106 8.31 5.87 14.10
C ARG A 106 9.19 5.25 13.02
N THR A 107 9.56 6.04 12.02
CA THR A 107 10.66 5.70 11.12
C THR A 107 11.98 5.99 11.80
N ALA A 108 12.71 4.96 12.23
CA ALA A 108 13.94 5.10 13.02
C ALA A 108 15.18 4.52 12.34
N PHE A 109 15.00 3.68 11.32
CA PHE A 109 16.08 2.94 10.70
C PHE A 109 16.11 3.18 9.19
N LYS A 110 17.27 2.92 8.57
CA LYS A 110 17.34 2.77 7.11
C LYS A 110 16.54 1.54 6.68
N SER A 111 15.97 1.58 5.49
CA SER A 111 15.34 0.40 4.90
C SER A 111 16.35 -0.74 4.74
N ILE A 112 15.91 -1.96 4.96
CA ILE A 112 16.65 -3.18 4.63
C ILE A 112 16.20 -3.58 3.23
N TYR A 113 17.16 -3.68 2.32
CA TYR A 113 16.92 -4.13 0.96
C TYR A 113 17.37 -5.58 0.85
N GLU A 114 16.47 -6.44 0.41
CA GLU A 114 16.80 -7.82 0.09
C GLU A 114 17.65 -7.87 -1.18
N ILE A 115 18.84 -8.45 -1.07
CA ILE A 115 19.75 -8.61 -2.21
C ILE A 115 19.11 -9.58 -3.19
N GLY A 116 19.00 -9.18 -4.45
CA GLY A 116 18.37 -9.99 -5.49
C GLY A 116 16.85 -9.84 -5.58
N ALA A 117 16.21 -8.99 -4.79
CA ALA A 117 14.76 -8.74 -4.88
C ALA A 117 14.30 -8.32 -6.30
N TRP A 118 15.18 -7.71 -7.09
CA TRP A 118 14.93 -7.36 -8.50
C TRP A 118 14.72 -8.58 -9.42
N ARG A 119 15.14 -9.78 -8.99
CA ARG A 119 14.91 -11.06 -9.68
C ARG A 119 13.60 -11.74 -9.28
N ALA A 120 12.88 -11.19 -8.29
CA ALA A 120 11.59 -11.74 -7.92
C ALA A 120 10.67 -11.77 -9.15
N PRO A 121 9.76 -12.76 -9.26
CA PRO A 121 8.73 -12.76 -10.28
C PRO A 121 7.94 -11.44 -10.29
N LEU A 122 7.41 -11.06 -11.45
CA LEU A 122 6.53 -9.90 -11.57
C LEU A 122 5.23 -10.19 -10.81
N SER A 123 4.81 -9.24 -9.97
CA SER A 123 3.51 -9.36 -9.30
C SER A 123 2.35 -9.12 -10.27
N ALA A 124 1.14 -9.53 -9.88
CA ALA A 124 -0.07 -9.26 -10.67
C ALA A 124 -0.29 -7.74 -10.84
N THR A 125 -0.04 -6.94 -9.80
CA THR A 125 -0.07 -5.48 -9.88
C THR A 125 0.97 -4.92 -10.87
N GLU A 126 2.20 -5.44 -10.86
CA GLU A 126 3.22 -5.00 -11.82
C GLU A 126 2.83 -5.32 -13.27
N LEU A 127 2.27 -6.51 -13.51
CA LEU A 127 1.75 -6.88 -14.82
C LEU A 127 0.58 -6.01 -15.26
N SER A 128 -0.37 -5.69 -14.37
CA SER A 128 -1.44 -4.75 -14.69
C SER A 128 -0.91 -3.35 -14.99
N LEU A 129 0.07 -2.85 -14.22
CA LEU A 129 0.71 -1.56 -14.51
C LEU A 129 1.41 -1.58 -15.87
N LEU A 130 2.09 -2.67 -16.22
CA LEU A 130 2.70 -2.85 -17.53
C LEU A 130 1.64 -2.82 -18.63
N GLN A 131 0.52 -3.52 -18.43
CA GLN A 131 -0.57 -3.61 -19.40
C GLN A 131 -1.16 -2.24 -19.74
N MET A 132 -1.27 -1.35 -18.75
CA MET A 132 -1.75 0.03 -18.89
C MET A 132 -0.65 1.01 -19.34
N GLY A 133 0.43 0.52 -19.97
CA GLY A 133 1.53 1.37 -20.46
C GLY A 133 2.34 2.07 -19.36
N GLY A 134 2.34 1.54 -18.13
CA GLY A 134 2.94 2.17 -16.95
C GLY A 134 4.45 2.44 -17.03
N THR A 135 5.14 1.92 -18.05
CA THR A 135 6.56 2.20 -18.31
C THR A 135 6.81 3.47 -19.11
N ARG A 136 5.82 4.01 -19.84
CA ARG A 136 5.95 5.23 -20.65
C ARG A 136 6.35 6.43 -19.80
N GLN A 137 7.43 7.11 -20.15
CA GLN A 137 7.84 8.35 -19.48
C GLN A 137 7.00 9.52 -20.00
N ARG A 138 6.57 10.40 -19.09
CA ARG A 138 5.87 11.62 -19.44
C ARG A 138 6.74 12.85 -19.15
N ALA A 139 6.51 13.92 -19.90
CA ALA A 139 7.31 15.14 -19.77
C ALA A 139 7.17 15.82 -18.40
N ASP A 140 6.03 15.62 -17.74
CA ASP A 140 5.69 16.15 -16.41
C ASP A 140 5.93 15.16 -15.26
N ASP A 141 6.47 13.96 -15.54
CA ASP A 141 6.77 12.99 -14.50
C ASP A 141 7.84 13.51 -13.53
N ALA A 142 7.56 13.45 -12.24
CA ALA A 142 8.55 13.72 -11.21
C ALA A 142 9.74 12.74 -11.30
N PRO A 143 10.96 13.13 -10.86
CA PRO A 143 12.15 12.27 -10.98
C PRO A 143 12.01 10.89 -10.32
N ASP A 144 11.26 10.78 -9.21
CA ASP A 144 11.04 9.50 -8.54
C ASP A 144 10.04 8.61 -9.29
N VAL A 145 9.04 9.21 -9.96
CA VAL A 145 8.11 8.51 -10.85
C VAL A 145 8.87 7.93 -12.03
N ASN A 146 9.69 8.74 -12.72
CA ASN A 146 10.53 8.28 -13.83
C ASN A 146 11.45 7.13 -13.44
N ARG A 147 12.06 7.19 -12.24
CA ARG A 147 12.87 6.10 -11.70
C ARG A 147 12.05 4.81 -11.52
N ARG A 148 10.82 4.90 -10.99
CA ARG A 148 9.94 3.73 -10.81
C ARG A 148 9.52 3.12 -12.15
N ARG A 149 9.14 3.95 -13.13
CA ARG A 149 8.78 3.49 -14.49
C ARG A 149 9.94 2.77 -15.17
N ARG A 150 11.15 3.35 -15.10
CA ARG A 150 12.36 2.71 -15.65
C ARG A 150 12.68 1.40 -14.93
N HIS A 151 12.52 1.35 -13.61
CA HIS A 151 12.72 0.12 -12.86
C HIS A 151 11.73 -0.98 -13.30
N LEU A 152 10.45 -0.65 -13.45
CA LEU A 152 9.43 -1.58 -13.94
C LEU A 152 9.75 -2.09 -15.36
N TYR A 153 10.17 -1.21 -16.26
CA TYR A 153 10.61 -1.58 -17.61
C TYR A 153 11.76 -2.59 -17.57
N LEU A 154 12.80 -2.32 -16.79
CA LEU A 154 13.96 -3.21 -16.68
C LEU A 154 13.59 -4.58 -16.09
N ARG A 155 12.68 -4.62 -15.11
CA ARG A 155 12.15 -5.87 -14.57
C ARG A 155 11.35 -6.66 -15.60
N ALA A 156 10.50 -5.98 -16.39
CA ALA A 156 9.75 -6.62 -17.46
C ALA A 156 10.68 -7.26 -18.51
N ARG A 157 11.72 -6.52 -18.94
CA ARG A 157 12.74 -7.04 -19.86
C ARG A 157 13.49 -8.24 -19.28
N LEU A 158 13.86 -8.19 -18.00
CA LEU A 158 14.52 -9.31 -17.31
C LEU A 158 13.61 -10.55 -17.24
N ALA A 159 12.31 -10.36 -17.06
CA ALA A 159 11.32 -11.44 -17.08
C ALA A 159 11.00 -11.98 -18.49
N GLY A 160 11.61 -11.40 -19.53
CA GLY A 160 11.43 -11.79 -20.93
C GLY A 160 10.20 -11.17 -21.60
N LEU A 161 9.58 -10.11 -21.04
CA LEU A 161 8.55 -9.37 -21.76
C LEU A 161 9.18 -8.45 -22.81
N THR A 162 8.64 -8.51 -24.02
CA THR A 162 8.97 -7.59 -25.11
C THR A 162 7.99 -6.44 -25.11
N ILE A 163 8.33 -5.37 -24.39
CA ILE A 163 7.57 -4.10 -24.37
C ILE A 163 8.42 -2.96 -24.97
N PRO A 164 7.79 -1.91 -25.52
CA PRO A 164 8.48 -0.73 -26.04
C PRO A 164 9.30 -0.02 -24.94
N ASP A 165 10.38 0.66 -25.31
CA ASP A 165 11.10 1.52 -24.36
C ASP A 165 10.27 2.77 -24.07
N ALA A 166 10.42 3.28 -22.85
CA ALA A 166 9.68 4.41 -22.33
C ALA A 166 9.87 5.72 -23.12
N GLY A 167 10.93 5.81 -23.92
CA GLY A 167 11.27 6.95 -24.77
C GLY A 167 10.91 6.75 -26.25
N ASP A 168 10.26 5.64 -26.62
CA ASP A 168 9.82 5.42 -28.00
C ASP A 168 8.73 6.46 -28.36
N GLU A 169 8.89 7.13 -29.51
CA GLU A 169 7.91 8.10 -30.06
C GLU A 169 6.67 7.39 -30.62
N THR A 170 5.99 6.62 -29.78
CA THR A 170 4.73 5.96 -30.10
C THR A 170 3.59 6.81 -29.54
N ASP A 171 2.43 6.84 -30.21
CA ASP A 171 1.22 7.41 -29.64
C ASP A 171 0.87 6.73 -28.29
N GLU A 172 0.16 7.42 -27.40
CA GLU A 172 -0.16 6.87 -26.06
C GLU A 172 -1.06 5.63 -26.16
N ASP A 173 -2.08 5.68 -27.01
CA ASP A 173 -3.03 4.59 -27.18
C ASP A 173 -2.35 3.37 -27.84
N ASP A 174 -1.48 3.63 -28.83
CA ASP A 174 -0.69 2.59 -29.48
C ASP A 174 0.32 1.95 -28.50
N PHE A 175 0.96 2.75 -27.64
CA PHE A 175 1.90 2.24 -26.63
C PHE A 175 1.19 1.34 -25.62
N GLU A 176 0.04 1.76 -25.11
CA GLU A 176 -0.78 0.97 -24.19
C GLU A 176 -1.23 -0.32 -24.86
N GLN A 177 -1.71 -0.27 -26.10
CA GLN A 177 -2.16 -1.46 -26.81
C GLN A 177 -1.03 -2.45 -27.08
N ILE A 178 0.18 -1.99 -27.45
CA ILE A 178 1.36 -2.86 -27.61
C ILE A 178 1.71 -3.52 -26.28
N CYS A 179 1.74 -2.75 -25.20
CA CYS A 179 1.98 -3.27 -23.85
C CYS A 179 0.93 -4.31 -23.45
N ARG A 180 -0.35 -4.04 -23.70
CA ARG A 180 -1.47 -4.94 -23.42
C ARG A 180 -1.30 -6.28 -24.12
N VAL A 181 -1.01 -6.27 -25.42
CA VAL A 181 -0.77 -7.50 -26.20
C VAL A 181 0.45 -8.26 -25.70
N ALA A 182 1.55 -7.57 -25.40
CA ALA A 182 2.78 -8.18 -24.92
C ALA A 182 2.59 -8.86 -23.55
N VAL A 183 1.93 -8.18 -22.61
CA VAL A 183 1.62 -8.71 -21.28
C VAL A 183 0.67 -9.89 -21.38
N ALA A 184 -0.41 -9.79 -22.16
CA ALA A 184 -1.39 -10.87 -22.32
C ALA A 184 -0.76 -12.15 -22.88
N ARG A 185 0.09 -12.03 -23.91
CA ARG A 185 0.83 -13.15 -24.49
C ARG A 185 1.79 -13.78 -23.47
N TRP A 186 2.57 -12.95 -22.77
CA TRP A 186 3.52 -13.44 -21.77
C TRP A 186 2.80 -14.13 -20.62
N PHE A 187 1.71 -13.53 -20.11
CA PHE A 187 0.88 -14.07 -19.05
C PHE A 187 0.32 -15.44 -19.42
N ALA A 188 -0.27 -15.59 -20.62
CA ALA A 188 -0.79 -16.86 -21.10
C ALA A 188 0.30 -17.96 -21.14
N SER A 189 1.53 -17.62 -21.55
CA SER A 189 2.65 -18.56 -21.59
C SER A 189 3.14 -19.01 -20.21
N ARG A 190 2.83 -18.26 -19.16
CA ARG A 190 3.28 -18.48 -17.77
C ARG A 190 2.16 -18.73 -16.77
N LEU A 191 0.94 -18.89 -17.25
CA LEU A 191 -0.25 -19.06 -16.40
C LEU A 191 -0.11 -20.22 -15.38
N PRO A 192 0.48 -21.38 -15.72
CA PRO A 192 0.67 -22.47 -14.74
C PRO A 192 1.57 -22.08 -13.56
N GLU A 193 2.65 -21.34 -13.82
CA GLU A 193 3.58 -20.83 -12.79
C GLU A 193 2.86 -19.83 -11.88
N MET A 194 2.15 -18.87 -12.48
CA MET A 194 1.50 -17.77 -11.75
C MET A 194 0.30 -18.19 -10.90
N THR A 195 -0.40 -19.26 -11.31
CA THR A 195 -1.57 -19.75 -10.59
C THR A 195 -1.22 -20.76 -9.51
N SER A 196 0.00 -21.30 -9.52
CA SER A 196 0.50 -22.26 -8.53
C SER A 196 0.43 -21.71 -7.10
N PRO A 197 -0.15 -22.44 -6.14
CA PRO A 197 -0.18 -22.04 -4.74
C PRO A 197 1.21 -21.97 -4.08
N GLU A 198 2.18 -22.73 -4.58
CA GLU A 198 3.52 -22.86 -3.97
C GLU A 198 4.45 -21.68 -4.29
N GLU A 199 4.18 -20.96 -5.39
CA GLU A 199 5.01 -19.84 -5.86
C GLU A 199 4.47 -18.46 -5.43
N ARG A 200 3.34 -18.42 -4.72
CA ARG A 200 2.75 -17.15 -4.27
C ARG A 200 3.49 -16.59 -3.06
N PRO A 201 4.02 -15.36 -3.12
CA PRO A 201 4.57 -14.72 -1.94
C PRO A 201 3.48 -14.52 -0.89
N LYS A 202 3.83 -14.65 0.39
CA LYS A 202 2.91 -14.37 1.51
C LYS A 202 2.51 -12.89 1.47
N SER A 203 1.31 -12.59 0.95
CA SER A 203 0.76 -11.24 0.94
C SER A 203 -0.24 -11.05 2.09
N SER A 204 -0.57 -9.80 2.40
CA SER A 204 -1.65 -9.51 3.36
C SER A 204 -3.00 -9.80 2.71
N LEU A 205 -4.07 -9.99 3.50
CA LEU A 205 -5.43 -10.25 3.00
C LEU A 205 -5.89 -9.21 1.94
N MET A 206 -5.59 -7.92 2.18
CA MET A 206 -5.82 -6.85 1.20
C MET A 206 -5.01 -7.08 -0.08
N GLY A 207 -3.73 -7.43 0.05
CA GLY A 207 -2.86 -7.80 -1.07
C GLY A 207 -3.43 -8.95 -1.89
N GLU A 208 -3.91 -10.03 -1.24
CA GLU A 208 -4.52 -11.17 -1.93
C GLU A 208 -5.78 -10.79 -2.72
N VAL A 209 -6.61 -9.89 -2.19
CA VAL A 209 -7.82 -9.41 -2.89
C VAL A 209 -7.44 -8.60 -4.13
N PHE A 210 -6.50 -7.67 -4.01
CA PHE A 210 -6.01 -6.90 -5.16
C PHE A 210 -5.32 -7.79 -6.19
N ASP A 211 -4.48 -8.74 -5.75
CA ASP A 211 -3.81 -9.69 -6.64
C ASP A 211 -4.83 -10.52 -7.42
N ARG A 212 -5.90 -11.01 -6.77
CA ARG A 212 -6.98 -11.73 -7.47
C ARG A 212 -7.70 -10.84 -8.48
N MET A 213 -7.97 -9.58 -8.14
CA MET A 213 -8.60 -8.63 -9.05
C MET A 213 -7.73 -8.39 -10.30
N HIS A 214 -6.43 -8.17 -10.10
CA HIS A 214 -5.47 -7.99 -11.18
C HIS A 214 -5.32 -9.25 -12.05
N LEU A 215 -5.21 -10.43 -11.44
CA LEU A 215 -5.18 -11.71 -12.16
C LEU A 215 -6.42 -11.94 -13.02
N ARG A 216 -7.62 -11.63 -12.50
CA ARG A 216 -8.87 -11.72 -13.26
C ARG A 216 -8.89 -10.79 -14.46
N SER A 217 -8.36 -9.57 -14.32
CA SER A 217 -8.20 -8.64 -15.44
C SER A 217 -7.27 -9.23 -16.50
N LEU A 218 -6.06 -9.66 -16.10
CA LEU A 218 -5.06 -10.24 -17.01
C LEU A 218 -5.60 -11.47 -17.76
N MET A 219 -6.35 -12.33 -17.07
CA MET A 219 -7.03 -13.48 -17.70
C MET A 219 -8.06 -13.04 -18.73
N ARG A 220 -8.89 -12.04 -18.42
CA ARG A 220 -9.88 -11.51 -19.36
C ARG A 220 -9.20 -10.97 -20.61
N ASP A 221 -8.16 -10.15 -20.45
CA ASP A 221 -7.41 -9.58 -21.56
C ASP A 221 -6.75 -10.64 -22.45
N ALA A 222 -6.18 -11.68 -21.83
CA ALA A 222 -5.60 -12.80 -22.57
C ALA A 222 -6.65 -13.62 -23.34
N ILE A 223 -7.88 -13.74 -22.83
CA ILE A 223 -9.00 -14.37 -23.55
C ILE A 223 -9.49 -13.48 -24.69
N GLU A 224 -9.73 -12.19 -24.43
CA GLU A 224 -10.19 -11.22 -25.44
C GLU A 224 -9.23 -11.13 -26.64
N LEU A 225 -7.92 -11.22 -26.38
CA LEU A 225 -6.88 -11.20 -27.41
C LEU A 225 -6.59 -12.57 -28.03
N GLY A 226 -7.29 -13.63 -27.61
CA GLY A 226 -7.17 -14.98 -28.17
C GLY A 226 -5.91 -15.76 -27.75
N PHE A 227 -5.23 -15.35 -26.67
CA PHE A 227 -4.10 -16.09 -26.10
C PHE A 227 -4.51 -17.18 -25.11
N LEU A 228 -5.74 -17.11 -24.57
CA LEU A 228 -6.35 -18.13 -23.74
C LEU A 228 -7.74 -18.52 -24.27
N PRO A 229 -8.18 -19.77 -24.06
CA PRO A 229 -9.52 -20.18 -24.47
C PRO A 229 -10.60 -19.57 -23.56
N PRO A 230 -11.82 -19.32 -24.10
CA PRO A 230 -12.90 -18.67 -23.37
C PRO A 230 -13.40 -19.50 -22.17
N GLU A 231 -13.19 -20.82 -22.16
CA GLU A 231 -13.55 -21.67 -21.02
C GLU A 231 -12.79 -21.33 -19.73
N MET A 232 -11.67 -20.60 -19.85
CA MET A 232 -10.87 -20.14 -18.71
C MET A 232 -11.32 -18.79 -18.14
N ALA A 233 -12.47 -18.26 -18.60
CA ALA A 233 -12.98 -16.98 -18.11
C ALA A 233 -13.20 -17.02 -16.58
N PRO A 234 -12.76 -15.99 -15.84
CA PRO A 234 -12.96 -15.94 -14.41
C PRO A 234 -14.46 -15.83 -14.07
N ALA A 235 -14.95 -16.71 -13.20
CA ALA A 235 -16.29 -16.65 -12.62
C ALA A 235 -16.52 -15.43 -11.71
#